data_AF-A0A7T5UHK6-F1
#
_entry.id   AF-A0A7T5UHK6-F1
#
_cell.length_a   1.000
_cell.length_b   1.000
_cell.length_c   1.000
_cell.angle_alpha   90.00
_cell.angle_beta   90.00
_cell.angle_gamma   90.00
#
_symmetry.space_group_name_H-M   'P 1'
#
loop_
_entity.id
_entity.type
_entity.pdbx_description
1 polymer ?
#
loop_
_entity_poly.entity_id
_entity_poly.type
_entity_poly.pdbx_seq_one_letter_code
_entity_poly.pdbx_strand_id
1 'polypeptide(L)'
;MRHWTPEAKAAQAEAIRRWQPWKNSTGPRTEGGKARTRMNAEKHGQYNARDIASRREMRKILARQRQFLKSVRLALRLQKNLKTQERTIMTEVLIAEGRGIIQAFLNWKTGDERQDGILAHPRLGHPARQAA
;
A
#
# COMPACT_ATOMS: atom_id res chain seq x y z
N MET A 1 -26.56 1.86 20.12
CA MET A 1 -27.36 1.08 19.16
C MET A 1 -28.04 -0.05 19.91
N ARG A 2 -29.29 -0.40 19.58
CA ARG A 2 -29.99 -1.51 20.24
C ARG A 2 -29.33 -2.84 19.81
N HIS A 3 -28.77 -3.58 20.77
CA HIS A 3 -28.21 -4.92 20.53
C HIS A 3 -29.36 -5.93 20.49
N TRP A 4 -29.66 -6.47 19.31
CA TRP A 4 -30.71 -7.47 19.13
C TRP A 4 -30.19 -8.86 19.49
N THR A 5 -30.57 -9.39 20.64
CA THR A 5 -30.33 -10.79 20.98
C THR A 5 -31.19 -11.71 20.11
N PRO A 6 -30.82 -13.00 19.93
CA PRO A 6 -31.63 -13.97 19.19
C PRO A 6 -33.05 -14.10 19.73
N GLU A 7 -33.23 -14.10 21.05
CA GLU A 7 -34.52 -14.21 21.74
C GLU A 7 -35.38 -12.98 21.45
N ALA A 8 -34.78 -11.78 21.48
CA ALA A 8 -35.47 -10.55 21.14
C ALA A 8 -35.97 -10.57 19.68
N LYS A 9 -35.16 -11.09 18.74
CA LYS A 9 -35.59 -11.24 17.33
C LYS A 9 -36.75 -12.23 17.20
N ALA A 10 -36.72 -13.34 17.94
CA ALA A 10 -37.80 -14.34 17.92
C ALA A 10 -39.12 -13.77 18.47
N ALA A 11 -39.08 -13.10 19.63
CA ALA A 11 -40.24 -12.44 20.21
C ALA A 11 -40.84 -11.37 19.28
N GLN A 12 -39.98 -10.59 18.60
CA GLN A 12 -40.42 -9.60 17.62
C GLN A 12 -41.05 -10.26 16.38
N ALA A 13 -40.50 -11.40 15.93
CA ALA A 13 -41.07 -12.15 14.81
C ALA A 13 -42.46 -12.70 15.16
N GLU A 14 -42.66 -13.21 16.37
CA GLU A 14 -43.97 -13.65 16.86
C GLU A 14 -44.96 -12.48 16.97
N ALA A 15 -44.54 -11.34 17.50
CA ALA A 15 -45.37 -10.14 17.57
C ALA A 15 -45.79 -9.65 16.17
N ILE A 16 -44.88 -9.63 15.20
CA ILE A 16 -45.17 -9.27 13.80
C ILE A 16 -46.14 -10.28 13.17
N ARG A 17 -45.98 -11.58 13.43
CA ARG A 17 -46.93 -12.64 12.99
C ARG A 17 -48.30 -12.53 13.64
N ARG A 18 -48.37 -12.02 14.87
CA ARG A 18 -49.62 -11.78 15.60
C ARG A 18 -50.37 -10.58 15.03
N TRP A 19 -49.67 -9.47 14.80
CA TRP A 19 -50.29 -8.22 14.34
C TRP A 19 -50.52 -8.15 12.83
N GLN A 20 -49.80 -8.97 12.05
CA GLN A 20 -49.99 -9.14 10.61
C GLN A 20 -50.17 -7.81 9.85
N PRO A 21 -49.28 -6.82 10.03
CA PRO A 21 -49.48 -5.47 9.50
C PRO A 21 -49.69 -5.43 7.98
N TRP A 22 -49.20 -6.43 7.24
CA TRP A 22 -49.45 -6.59 5.80
C TRP A 22 -50.92 -6.74 5.43
N LYS A 23 -51.78 -7.29 6.31
CA LYS A 23 -53.23 -7.40 6.06
C LYS A 23 -53.91 -6.03 5.90
N ASN A 24 -53.38 -5.02 6.59
CA ASN A 24 -53.86 -3.64 6.51
C ASN A 24 -53.04 -2.79 5.51
N SER A 25 -52.15 -3.41 4.72
CA SER A 25 -51.38 -2.66 3.74
C SER A 25 -52.29 -2.12 2.64
N THR A 26 -52.29 -0.79 2.49
CA THR A 26 -53.01 -0.04 1.46
C THR A 26 -52.18 0.13 0.18
N GLY A 27 -51.18 -0.73 -0.02
CA GLY A 27 -50.34 -0.71 -1.22
C GLY A 27 -51.13 -0.91 -2.52
N PRO A 28 -50.52 -0.62 -3.68
CA PRO A 28 -51.23 -0.68 -4.95
C PRO A 28 -51.56 -2.13 -5.33
N ARG A 29 -52.86 -2.44 -5.44
CA ARG A 29 -53.35 -3.78 -5.82
C ARG A 29 -53.49 -3.97 -7.33
N THR A 30 -53.62 -2.88 -8.08
CA THR A 30 -53.78 -2.89 -9.54
C THR A 30 -52.45 -2.68 -10.25
N GLU A 31 -52.32 -3.18 -11.48
CA GLU A 31 -51.12 -2.95 -12.31
C GLU A 31 -50.84 -1.46 -12.53
N GLY A 32 -51.87 -0.65 -12.80
CA GLY A 32 -51.72 0.80 -12.91
C GLY A 32 -51.26 1.47 -11.60
N GLY A 33 -51.71 0.95 -10.45
CA GLY A 33 -51.23 1.39 -9.14
C GLY A 33 -49.75 1.05 -8.93
N LYS A 34 -49.33 -0.17 -9.27
CA LYS A 34 -47.94 -0.61 -9.18
C LYS A 34 -47.04 0.22 -10.10
N ALA A 35 -47.48 0.49 -11.32
CA ALA A 35 -46.76 1.33 -12.28
C ALA A 35 -46.55 2.76 -11.75
N ARG A 36 -47.58 3.37 -11.14
CA ARG A 36 -47.45 4.68 -10.50
C ARG A 36 -46.48 4.67 -9.32
N THR A 37 -46.54 3.67 -8.46
CA THR A 37 -45.60 3.56 -7.32
C THR A 37 -44.17 3.33 -7.78
N ARG A 38 -43.94 2.64 -8.89
CA ARG A 38 -42.60 2.51 -9.51
C ARG A 38 -41.98 3.87 -9.85
N MET A 39 -42.78 4.84 -10.29
CA MET A 39 -42.30 6.19 -10.60
C MET A 39 -41.78 6.95 -9.37
N ASN A 40 -42.14 6.55 -8.15
CA ASN A 40 -41.57 7.14 -6.94
C ASN A 40 -40.05 6.95 -6.86
N ALA A 41 -39.52 5.87 -7.45
CA ALA A 41 -38.08 5.61 -7.56
C ALA A 41 -37.37 6.52 -8.57
N GLU A 42 -38.11 7.24 -9.42
CA GLU A 42 -37.57 8.29 -10.28
C GLU A 42 -37.72 9.66 -9.61
N LYS A 43 -38.86 9.90 -8.94
CA LYS A 43 -39.16 11.17 -8.25
C LYS A 43 -38.25 11.46 -7.06
N HIS A 44 -37.93 10.44 -6.24
CA HIS A 44 -37.22 10.62 -4.97
C HIS A 44 -35.74 10.23 -5.04
N GLY A 45 -35.16 10.30 -6.24
CA GLY A 45 -33.73 10.16 -6.47
C GLY A 45 -33.36 8.87 -7.14
N GLN A 46 -32.11 8.83 -7.61
CA GLN A 46 -31.39 7.85 -8.45
C GLN A 46 -31.47 6.35 -8.05
N TYR A 47 -32.63 5.86 -7.64
CA TYR A 47 -32.90 4.50 -7.16
C TYR A 47 -33.56 3.63 -8.23
N ASN A 48 -33.77 4.15 -9.43
CA ASN A 48 -34.11 3.32 -10.58
C ASN A 48 -32.94 2.39 -10.94
N ALA A 49 -33.24 1.35 -11.71
CA ALA A 49 -32.28 0.32 -12.06
C ALA A 49 -31.07 0.87 -12.85
N ARG A 50 -31.30 1.84 -13.73
CA ARG A 50 -30.26 2.49 -14.54
C ARG A 50 -29.25 3.21 -13.65
N ASP A 51 -29.73 4.02 -12.71
CA ASP A 51 -28.87 4.81 -11.85
C ASP A 51 -28.13 3.95 -10.82
N ILE A 52 -28.75 2.87 -10.34
CA ILE A 52 -28.07 1.87 -9.52
C ILE A 52 -26.92 1.23 -10.30
N ALA A 53 -27.14 0.87 -11.57
CA ALA A 53 -26.11 0.30 -12.44
C ALA A 53 -24.98 1.30 -12.69
N SER A 54 -25.29 2.55 -13.03
CA SER A 54 -24.31 3.63 -13.21
C SER A 54 -23.47 3.84 -11.96
N ARG A 55 -24.09 3.91 -10.77
CA ARG A 55 -23.37 4.04 -9.49
C ARG A 55 -22.49 2.83 -9.19
N ARG A 56 -22.96 1.62 -9.54
CA ARG A 56 -22.16 0.41 -9.39
C ARG A 56 -20.91 0.45 -10.25
N GLU A 57 -21.03 0.88 -11.51
CA GLU A 57 -19.88 0.98 -12.41
C GLU A 57 -18.90 2.06 -11.97
N MET A 58 -19.41 3.23 -11.58
CA MET A 58 -18.60 4.31 -11.01
C MET A 58 -17.79 3.84 -9.79
N ARG A 59 -18.41 3.07 -8.87
CA ARG A 59 -17.70 2.48 -7.72
C ARG A 59 -16.56 1.56 -8.14
N LYS A 60 -16.75 0.75 -9.20
CA LYS A 60 -15.67 -0.13 -9.70
C LYS A 60 -14.50 0.68 -10.23
N ILE A 61 -14.76 1.72 -11.01
CA ILE A 61 -13.73 2.60 -11.57
C ILE A 61 -12.95 3.28 -10.43
N LEU A 62 -13.66 3.86 -9.46
CA LEU A 62 -13.02 4.50 -8.29
C LEU A 62 -12.21 3.51 -7.46
N ALA A 63 -12.68 2.26 -7.30
CA ALA A 63 -11.93 1.22 -6.62
C ALA A 63 -10.63 0.85 -7.36
N ARG A 64 -10.68 0.73 -8.70
CA ARG A 64 -9.49 0.51 -9.54
C ARG A 64 -8.51 1.66 -9.44
N GLN A 65 -8.98 2.90 -9.54
CA GLN A 65 -8.15 4.10 -9.39
C GLN A 65 -7.45 4.11 -8.02
N ARG A 66 -8.19 3.80 -6.94
CA ARG A 66 -7.60 3.69 -5.60
C ARG A 66 -6.49 2.64 -5.53
N GLN A 67 -6.69 1.48 -6.16
CA GLN A 67 -5.69 0.42 -6.17
C GLN A 67 -4.44 0.82 -6.96
N PHE A 68 -4.61 1.49 -8.10
CA PHE A 68 -3.50 2.04 -8.88
C PHE A 68 -2.70 3.08 -8.10
N LEU A 69 -3.37 4.02 -7.42
CA LEU A 69 -2.67 5.01 -6.60
C LEU A 69 -1.88 4.36 -5.45
N LYS A 70 -2.39 3.27 -4.87
CA LYS A 70 -1.65 2.48 -3.87
C LYS A 70 -0.41 1.82 -4.47
N SER A 71 -0.51 1.21 -5.65
CA SER A 71 0.65 0.56 -6.28
C SER A 71 1.73 1.56 -6.67
N VAL A 72 1.35 2.71 -7.24
CA VAL A 72 2.30 3.80 -7.56
C VAL A 72 2.98 4.30 -6.29
N ARG A 73 2.23 4.53 -5.20
CA ARG A 73 2.81 4.96 -3.92
C ARG A 73 3.79 3.92 -3.37
N LEU A 74 3.47 2.63 -3.47
CA LEU A 74 4.36 1.56 -3.04
C LEU A 74 5.64 1.52 -3.88
N ALA A 75 5.52 1.59 -5.20
CA ALA A 75 6.66 1.59 -6.11
C ALA A 75 7.62 2.76 -5.83
N LEU A 76 7.08 3.97 -5.64
CA LEU A 76 7.89 5.14 -5.28
C LEU A 76 8.60 4.98 -3.94
N ARG A 77 7.96 4.33 -2.95
CA ARG A 77 8.59 4.04 -1.65
C ARG A 77 9.72 3.04 -1.80
N LEU A 78 9.50 1.95 -2.54
CA LEU A 78 10.53 0.94 -2.78
C LEU A 78 11.72 1.51 -3.54
N GLN A 79 11.48 2.34 -4.56
CA GLN A 79 12.54 3.02 -5.31
C GLN A 79 13.41 3.91 -4.41
N LYS A 80 12.79 4.69 -3.51
CA LYS A 80 13.52 5.52 -2.55
C LYS A 80 14.36 4.67 -1.60
N ASN A 81 13.78 3.58 -1.08
CA ASN A 81 14.49 2.67 -0.18
C ASN A 81 15.70 2.03 -0.87
N LEU A 82 15.54 1.57 -2.12
CA LEU A 82 16.64 0.97 -2.88
C LEU A 82 17.78 1.96 -3.09
N LYS A 83 17.47 3.21 -3.48
CA LYS A 83 18.48 4.27 -3.61
C LYS A 83 19.20 4.57 -2.30
N THR A 84 18.50 4.51 -1.17
CA THR A 84 19.13 4.66 0.16
C THR A 84 20.05 3.48 0.45
N GLN A 85 19.61 2.25 0.17
CA GLN A 85 20.39 1.05 0.38
C GLN A 85 21.65 1.02 -0.49
N GLU A 86 21.55 1.38 -1.78
CA GLU A 86 22.69 1.53 -2.68
C GLU A 86 23.71 2.53 -2.13
N ARG A 87 23.25 3.67 -1.60
CA ARG A 87 24.13 4.67 -0.96
C ARG A 87 24.83 4.10 0.28
N THR A 88 24.08 3.41 1.15
CA THR A 88 24.62 2.78 2.35
C THR A 88 25.69 1.76 1.99
N ILE A 89 25.40 0.87 1.03
CA ILE A 89 26.36 -0.13 0.54
C ILE A 89 27.61 0.55 -0.04
N MET A 90 27.44 1.57 -0.90
CA MET A 90 28.57 2.30 -1.47
C MET A 90 29.43 2.97 -0.39
N THR A 91 28.82 3.56 0.65
CA THR A 91 29.59 4.12 1.78
C THR A 91 30.29 3.05 2.61
N GLU A 92 29.64 1.91 2.87
CA GLU A 92 30.26 0.80 3.62
C GLU A 92 31.43 0.19 2.86
N VAL A 93 31.31 0.00 1.54
CA VAL A 93 32.39 -0.45 0.66
C VAL A 93 33.53 0.56 0.63
N LEU A 94 33.25 1.85 0.44
CA LEU A 94 34.28 2.90 0.45
C LEU A 94 34.99 3.01 1.81
N ILE A 95 34.25 2.82 2.92
CA ILE A 95 34.83 2.79 4.27
C ILE A 95 35.68 1.52 4.45
N ALA A 96 35.26 0.37 3.94
CA ALA A 96 36.01 -0.88 4.02
C ALA A 96 37.29 -0.83 3.16
N GLU A 97 37.21 -0.35 1.93
CA GLU A 97 38.36 -0.12 1.05
C GLU A 97 39.29 0.95 1.64
N GLY A 98 38.74 2.05 2.15
CA GLY A 98 39.49 3.11 2.82
C GLY A 98 40.17 2.62 4.11
N ARG A 99 39.52 1.76 4.90
CA ARG A 99 40.11 1.09 6.06
C ARG A 99 41.21 0.11 5.65
N GLY A 100 41.04 -0.60 4.53
CA GLY A 100 42.09 -1.45 3.96
C GLY A 100 43.34 -0.65 3.57
N ILE A 101 43.16 0.52 2.93
CA ILE A 101 44.25 1.43 2.56
C ILE A 101 44.93 2.02 3.80
N ILE A 102 44.16 2.49 4.78
CA ILE A 102 44.69 3.05 6.02
C ILE A 102 45.41 1.97 6.84
N GLN A 103 44.86 0.75 6.91
CA GLN A 103 45.48 -0.36 7.63
C GLN A 103 46.75 -0.84 6.92
N ALA A 104 46.78 -0.90 5.58
CA ALA A 104 47.99 -1.20 4.83
C ALA A 104 49.07 -0.13 5.01
N PHE A 105 48.69 1.15 5.03
CA PHE A 105 49.60 2.26 5.32
C PHE A 105 50.12 2.24 6.77
N LEU A 106 49.26 1.94 7.75
CA LEU A 106 49.66 1.82 9.15
C LEU A 106 50.60 0.63 9.36
N ASN A 107 50.28 -0.54 8.77
CA ASN A 107 51.14 -1.73 8.83
C ASN A 107 52.51 -1.47 8.17
N TRP A 108 52.56 -0.73 7.06
CA TRP A 108 53.80 -0.25 6.44
C TRP A 108 54.59 0.67 7.38
N LYS A 109 53.92 1.59 8.08
CA LYS A 109 54.55 2.54 9.01
C LYS A 109 55.02 1.89 10.32
N THR A 110 54.40 0.81 10.77
CA THR A 110 54.75 0.10 12.01
C THR A 110 55.70 -1.10 11.80
N GLY A 111 56.05 -1.44 10.56
CA GLY A 111 57.08 -2.44 10.25
C GLY A 111 56.68 -3.90 10.55
N ASP A 112 55.38 -4.24 10.52
CA ASP A 112 54.92 -5.61 10.70
C ASP A 112 54.81 -6.31 9.33
N GLU A 113 55.94 -6.84 8.85
CA GLU A 113 55.99 -7.66 7.63
C GLU A 113 55.46 -9.08 7.91
N ARG A 114 54.13 -9.26 7.90
CA ARG A 114 53.55 -10.56 7.55
C ARG A 114 53.19 -10.54 6.07
N GLN A 115 54.03 -11.22 5.30
CA GLN A 115 53.79 -11.50 3.89
C GLN A 115 52.60 -12.45 3.73
N ASP A 116 51.40 -11.91 3.59
CA ASP A 116 50.32 -12.63 2.91
C ASP A 116 50.10 -11.94 1.57
N GLY A 117 50.65 -12.57 0.53
CA GLY A 117 50.70 -12.05 -0.82
C GLY A 117 49.30 -11.73 -1.36
N ILE A 118 49.13 -10.51 -1.85
CA ILE A 118 48.35 -10.14 -3.04
C ILE A 118 48.60 -8.64 -3.29
N LEU A 119 49.00 -8.32 -4.54
CA LEU A 119 49.27 -7.01 -5.15
C LEU A 119 50.69 -6.44 -5.06
N ALA A 120 51.47 -6.74 -6.12
CA ALA A 120 52.56 -5.89 -6.57
C ALA A 120 52.05 -4.45 -6.81
N HIS A 121 52.60 -3.50 -6.04
CA HIS A 121 52.37 -2.07 -6.20
C HIS A 121 52.85 -1.59 -7.58
N PRO A 122 52.12 -0.73 -8.30
CA PRO A 122 52.67 -0.06 -9.48
C PRO A 122 53.81 0.86 -9.05
N ARG A 123 54.95 0.76 -9.74
CA ARG A 123 56.10 1.67 -9.61
C ARG A 123 55.63 3.13 -9.68
N LEU A 124 55.53 3.79 -8.53
CA LEU A 124 55.62 5.24 -8.44
C LEU A 124 57.09 5.56 -8.23
N GLY A 125 57.70 6.19 -9.23
CA GLY A 125 59.08 6.65 -9.17
C GLY A 125 59.30 7.53 -7.94
N HIS A 126 60.24 7.13 -7.10
CA HIS A 126 60.87 8.04 -6.15
C HIS A 126 61.57 9.16 -6.92
N PRO A 127 61.29 10.44 -6.66
CA PRO A 127 62.34 11.45 -6.81
C PRO A 127 63.29 11.27 -5.63
N ALA A 128 64.51 10.83 -5.96
CA ALA A 128 65.65 10.99 -5.07
C ALA A 128 65.78 12.47 -4.67
N ARG A 129 65.74 12.77 -3.37
CA ARG A 129 66.37 13.98 -2.85
C ARG A 129 67.57 13.56 -2.03
N GLN A 130 68.72 13.72 -2.68
CA GLN A 130 70.04 13.71 -2.09
C GLN A 130 70.11 14.76 -0.98
N ALA A 131 70.71 14.36 0.14
CA ALA A 131 71.22 15.28 1.15
C ALA A 131 72.38 16.08 0.54
N ALA A 132 72.31 17.40 0.71
CA ALA A 132 73.42 18.34 0.68
C ALA A 132 73.09 19.44 1.69
#